data_AF-A0AAP3Z0K0-F1
#
_entry.id   AF-A0AAP3Z0K0-F1
#
_cell.length_a   1.000
_cell.length_b   1.000
_cell.length_c   1.000
_cell.angle_alpha   90.00
_cell.angle_beta   90.00
_cell.angle_gamma   90.00
#
_symmetry.space_group_name_H-M   'P 1'
#
loop_
_entity.id
_entity.type
_entity.pdbx_description
1 polymer ?
#
loop_
_entity_poly.entity_id
_entity_poly.type
_entity_poly.pdbx_seq_one_letter_code
_entity_poly.pdbx_strand_id
1 'polypeptide(L)' 'MALQTYRFTQCFVECDKCQSGEVVNTGDMGTRTIEDVKKYWRSNGWRIGKTTLCPVCNHKN' A
#
# COMPACT_ATOMS: atom_id res chain seq x y z
N MET A 1 -10.32 2.67 5.30
CA MET A 1 -10.32 1.22 4.91
C MET A 1 -9.22 1.06 3.89
N ALA A 2 -8.04 0.56 4.27
CA ALA A 2 -6.83 1.08 3.66
C ALA A 2 -5.88 0.10 2.95
N LEU A 3 -6.39 -1.05 2.50
CA LEU A 3 -5.70 -1.87 1.50
C LEU A 3 -6.76 -2.75 0.83
N GLN A 4 -6.96 -2.58 -0.47
CA GLN A 4 -7.87 -3.42 -1.25
C GLN A 4 -7.06 -4.15 -2.33
N THR A 5 -6.97 -5.47 -2.20
CA THR A 5 -6.37 -6.33 -3.21
C THR A 5 -7.47 -6.75 -4.18
N TYR A 6 -7.62 -6.03 -5.28
CA TYR A 6 -8.55 -6.42 -6.35
C TYR A 6 -7.90 -7.53 -7.19
N ARG A 7 -8.39 -8.76 -7.00
CA ARG A 7 -8.15 -9.94 -7.86
C ARG A 7 -6.72 -10.05 -8.41
N PHE A 8 -5.75 -10.53 -7.61
CA PHE A 8 -4.42 -11.07 -7.98
C PHE A 8 -3.56 -10.35 -9.04
N THR A 9 -4.00 -9.22 -9.58
CA THR A 9 -3.42 -8.49 -10.72
C THR A 9 -3.14 -7.05 -10.32
N GLN A 10 -3.92 -6.49 -9.37
CA GLN A 10 -3.77 -5.12 -8.93
C GLN A 10 -3.90 -5.00 -7.41
N CYS A 11 -3.06 -4.15 -6.82
CA CYS A 11 -3.08 -3.79 -5.41
C CYS A 11 -3.28 -2.29 -5.28
N PHE A 12 -4.26 -1.90 -4.46
CA PHE A 12 -4.54 -0.51 -4.14
C PHE A 12 -4.23 -0.25 -2.67
N VAL A 13 -3.51 0.84 -2.40
CA VAL A 13 -3.28 1.38 -1.06
C VAL A 13 -3.86 2.78 -0.99
N GLU A 14 -4.47 3.12 0.15
CA GLU A 14 -5.04 4.45 0.40
C GLU A 14 -4.56 4.96 1.75
N CYS A 15 -4.17 6.23 1.82
CA CYS A 15 -3.79 6.89 3.07
C CYS A 15 -5.04 7.28 3.85
N ASP A 16 -5.19 6.79 5.08
CA ASP A 16 -6.32 7.14 5.95
C ASP A 16 -6.34 8.63 6.33
N LYS A 17 -5.21 9.35 6.25
CA LYS A 17 -5.10 10.77 6.68
C LYS A 17 -5.42 11.77 5.57
N CYS A 18 -4.92 11.54 4.36
CA CYS A 18 -5.08 12.48 3.23
C CYS A 18 -5.87 11.90 2.06
N GLN A 19 -6.32 10.64 2.14
CA GLN A 19 -7.04 9.93 1.09
C GLN A 19 -6.30 9.85 -0.26
N SER A 20 -4.99 10.14 -0.26
CA SER A 20 -4.13 9.84 -1.40
C SER A 20 -4.00 8.33 -1.52
N GLY A 21 -4.23 7.79 -2.71
CA GLY A 21 -4.06 6.37 -2.99
C GLY A 21 -3.15 6.11 -4.18
N GLU A 22 -2.57 4.93 -4.20
CA GLU A 22 -1.73 4.43 -5.28
C GLU A 22 -2.21 3.04 -5.70
N VAL A 23 -2.15 2.76 -7.01
CA VAL A 23 -2.46 1.46 -7.59
C VAL A 23 -1.20 0.92 -8.24
N VAL A 24 -0.87 -0.33 -7.98
CA VAL A 24 0.24 -1.04 -8.62
C VAL A 24 -0.26 -2.39 -9.14
N ASN A 25 0.25 -2.84 -10.29
CA ASN A 25 -0.04 -4.19 -10.73
C ASN A 25 0.87 -5.18 -9.99
N THR A 26 0.30 -6.24 -9.44
CA THR A 26 1.07 -7.31 -8.76
C THR A 26 2.04 -8.02 -9.71
N GLY A 27 1.76 -8.01 -11.02
CA GLY A 27 2.66 -8.49 -12.07
C GLY A 27 3.99 -7.74 -12.11
N ASP A 28 3.96 -6.40 -11.95
CA ASP A 28 5.15 -5.55 -11.90
C ASP A 28 5.95 -5.75 -10.60
N MET A 29 5.27 -6.20 -9.55
CA MET A 29 5.90 -6.48 -8.25
C MET A 29 6.56 -7.86 -8.18
N GLY A 30 6.30 -8.76 -9.14
CA GLY A 30 6.78 -10.14 -9.12
C GLY A 30 6.23 -10.98 -7.96
N THR A 31 5.16 -10.53 -7.30
CA THR A 31 4.70 -11.09 -6.02
C THR A 31 3.26 -11.59 -6.10
N ARG A 32 2.97 -12.66 -5.36
CA ARG A 32 1.67 -13.36 -5.39
C ARG A 32 0.94 -13.36 -4.04
N THR A 33 1.58 -12.86 -2.97
CA THR A 33 1.02 -12.89 -1.62
C THR A 33 0.78 -11.48 -1.08
N ILE A 34 -0.22 -11.35 -0.21
CA ILE A 34 -0.53 -10.08 0.44
C ILE A 34 0.59 -9.57 1.36
N GLU A 35 1.40 -10.48 1.92
CA GLU A 35 2.54 -10.11 2.76
C GLU A 35 3.65 -9.45 1.95
N ASP A 36 3.90 -9.91 0.73
CA ASP A 36 4.86 -9.29 -0.17
C ASP A 36 4.38 -7.91 -0.65
N VAL A 37 3.07 -7.76 -0.90
CA VAL A 37 2.45 -6.47 -1.22
C VAL A 37 2.64 -5.48 -0.06
N LYS A 38 2.41 -5.91 1.19
CA LYS A 38 2.68 -5.07 2.36
C LYS A 38 4.16 -4.69 2.48
N LYS A 39 5.08 -5.62 2.20
CA LYS A 39 6.52 -5.34 2.21
C LYS A 39 6.88 -4.29 1.16
N TYR A 40 6.39 -4.43 -0.06
CA TYR A 40 6.61 -3.44 -1.13
C TYR A 40 6.15 -2.04 -0.73
N TRP A 41 4.92 -1.90 -0.23
CA TRP A 41 4.42 -0.59 0.20
C TRP A 41 5.27 -0.01 1.33
N ARG A 42 5.65 -0.84 2.32
CA ARG A 42 6.57 -0.43 3.39
C ARG A 42 7.93 0.03 2.88
N SER A 43 8.50 -0.67 1.89
CA SER A 43 9.75 -0.26 1.24
C SER A 43 9.62 1.05 0.47
N ASN A 44 8.42 1.38 -0.03
CA ASN A 44 8.10 2.68 -0.65
C ASN A 44 7.72 3.76 0.38
N GLY A 45 7.95 3.53 1.68
CA GLY A 45 7.73 4.51 2.75
C GLY A 45 6.30 4.56 3.29
N TRP A 46 5.41 3.69 2.81
CA TRP A 46 4.06 3.59 3.37
C TRP A 46 4.07 2.86 4.71
N ARG A 47 3.32 3.38 5.67
CA ARG A 47 3.05 2.65 6.92
C ARG A 47 1.80 1.80 6.71
N ILE A 48 1.94 0.47 6.68
CA ILE A 48 0.81 -0.48 6.57
C ILE A 48 0.63 -1.23 7.89
N GLY A 49 -0.48 -1.01 8.59
CA GLY A 49 -0.78 -1.58 9.92
C GLY A 49 -2.21 -1.29 10.38
N LYS A 50 -2.40 -0.88 11.65
CA LYS A 50 -3.72 -0.42 12.16
C LYS A 50 -4.22 0.85 11.46
N THR A 51 -3.31 1.68 10.98
CA THR A 51 -3.57 2.90 10.20
C THR A 51 -2.63 2.86 9.02
N THR A 52 -3.16 3.11 7.82
CA THR A 52 -2.34 3.24 6.63
C THR A 52 -2.01 4.70 6.39
N LEU A 53 -0.72 5.02 6.30
CA LEU A 53 -0.25 6.37 6.01
C LEU A 53 0.66 6.34 4.79
N CYS A 54 0.42 7.26 3.86
CA CYS A 54 1.36 7.51 2.76
C CYS A 54 2.69 8.07 3.28
N PRO A 55 3.78 8.01 2.49
CA PRO A 55 5.10 8.47 2.92
C PRO A 55 5.07 9.91 3.44
N VAL A 56 4.32 10.78 2.77
CA VAL A 56 4.18 12.19 3.15
C VAL A 56 3.50 12.34 4.52
N CYS A 57 2.43 11.60 4.79
CA CYS A 57 1.71 11.67 6.06
C CYS A 57 2.45 10.94 7.18
N ASN A 58 3.24 9.91 6.85
CA ASN A 58 4.05 9.15 7.79
C ASN A 58 5.26 9.97 8.28
N HIS A 59 5.91 10.73 7.40
CA HIS A 59 7.05 11.61 7.77
C HIS A 59 6.66 12.90 8.50
N LYS A 60 5.39 13.29 8.49
CA LYS A 60 4.87 14.48 9.20
C LYS A 60 4.53 14.21 10.67
N ASN A 61 5.01 13.10 11.23
CA ASN A 61 4.65 12.61 12.56
C ASN A 61 5.87 12.04 13.27
#